data_AF-A0A920MSB8-F1
#
_entry.id   AF-A0A920MSB8-F1
#
_cell.length_a   1.000
_cell.length_b   1.000
_cell.length_c   1.000
_cell.angle_alpha   90.00
_cell.angle_beta   90.00
_cell.angle_gamma   90.00
#
_symmetry.space_group_name_H-M   'P 1'
#
loop_
_entity.id
_entity.type
_entity.pdbx_description
1 polymer ?
#
loop_
_entity_poly.entity_id
_entity_poly.type
_entity_poly.pdbx_seq_one_letter_code
_entity_poly.pdbx_strand_id
1 'polypeptide(L)'
;MPFIDETIDSVGFRLRGNTSRVSAKKSFKVDFNHFISGRDFHGVEKLNLNGEHNDVSIMRAKLSWDLYQSMGIVSSRANHAKLYINGDYYGLYISVEHIDDSFLSKNFQNDNGNLWKCLWPADLTYRGNNAEDYYPYWDEKRPYELKTNKDDYDYTKLARLIRIVHQTPDSLDMVLDLKDVMQYLSMNILTGSWDDYRFLRNNFYLYHDPSDDLIHFIPYDYDNTFSIDWFDIDWSTIDPYEYSVIDDDGRPLTEYFFFRAKI
;
A
#
# COMPACT_ATOMS: atom_id res chain seq x y z
N MET A 1 0.04 27.93 12.17
CA MET A 1 -1.01 26.94 11.84
C MET A 1 -1.96 26.86 13.02
N PRO A 2 -3.29 26.88 12.84
CA PRO A 2 -4.21 26.60 13.93
C PRO A 2 -4.03 25.14 14.37
N PHE A 3 -4.01 24.90 15.68
CA PHE A 3 -4.09 23.56 16.24
C PHE A 3 -5.56 23.10 16.16
N ILE A 4 -5.79 21.82 15.84
CA ILE A 4 -7.12 21.22 15.96
C ILE A 4 -7.35 20.97 17.46
N ASP A 5 -8.35 21.62 18.03
CA ASP A 5 -8.73 21.50 19.45
C ASP A 5 -10.18 20.97 19.52
N GLU A 6 -10.32 19.70 19.19
CA GLU A 6 -11.61 19.01 19.10
C GLU A 6 -11.56 17.71 19.92
N THR A 7 -12.65 17.39 20.59
CA THR A 7 -12.82 16.12 21.32
C THR A 7 -13.83 15.26 20.59
N ILE A 8 -13.44 14.02 20.31
CA ILE A 8 -14.32 13.01 19.72
C ILE A 8 -14.36 11.81 20.66
N ASP A 9 -15.55 11.48 21.13
CA ASP A 9 -15.78 10.31 21.97
C ASP A 9 -16.16 9.06 21.16
N SER A 10 -16.30 7.93 21.84
CA SER A 10 -16.82 6.70 21.23
C SER A 10 -16.05 6.25 19.99
N VAL A 11 -14.72 6.40 19.98
CA VAL A 11 -13.84 5.95 18.88
C VAL A 11 -13.29 4.55 19.17
N GLY A 12 -13.09 3.76 18.13
CA GLY A 12 -12.32 2.53 18.22
C GLY A 12 -10.83 2.83 18.35
N PHE A 13 -10.14 2.16 19.27
CA PHE A 13 -8.69 2.30 19.46
C PHE A 13 -8.05 0.93 19.64
N ARG A 14 -7.05 0.59 18.82
CA ARG A 14 -6.38 -0.72 18.89
C ARG A 14 -4.94 -0.68 18.40
N LEU A 15 -4.17 -1.70 18.77
CA LEU A 15 -2.86 -1.96 18.16
C LEU A 15 -2.97 -2.25 16.65
N ARG A 16 -1.96 -1.84 15.88
CA ARG A 16 -1.82 -2.14 14.45
C ARG A 16 -0.44 -2.64 14.06
N GLY A 17 -0.36 -3.19 12.85
CA GLY A 17 0.86 -3.71 12.22
C GLY A 17 1.02 -5.21 12.35
N ASN A 18 2.10 -5.74 11.79
CA ASN A 18 2.50 -7.14 11.93
C ASN A 18 3.72 -7.22 12.86
N THR A 19 4.92 -7.01 12.33
CA THR A 19 6.17 -6.93 13.08
C THR A 19 6.18 -5.79 14.09
N SER A 20 5.64 -4.62 13.73
CA SER A 20 5.59 -3.45 14.62
C SER A 20 4.75 -3.63 15.89
N ARG A 21 3.92 -4.69 15.99
CA ARG A 21 3.13 -4.97 17.19
C ARG A 21 3.99 -5.42 18.35
N VAL A 22 5.13 -6.06 18.09
CA VAL A 22 6.05 -6.51 19.14
C VAL A 22 7.07 -5.44 19.54
N SER A 23 7.27 -4.41 18.71
CA SER A 23 8.18 -3.29 18.95
C SER A 23 7.87 -2.55 20.25
N ALA A 24 8.88 -2.04 20.95
CA ALA A 24 8.68 -1.33 22.22
C ALA A 24 7.71 -0.14 22.06
N LYS A 25 7.91 0.65 21.00
CA LYS A 25 7.01 1.73 20.61
C LYS A 25 5.90 1.19 19.70
N LYS A 26 4.72 0.98 20.27
CA LYS A 26 3.55 0.42 19.57
C LYS A 26 2.97 1.42 18.58
N SER A 27 2.38 0.89 17.51
CA SER A 27 1.53 1.66 16.58
C SER A 27 0.06 1.37 16.84
N PHE A 28 -0.79 2.36 16.58
CA PHE A 28 -2.22 2.30 16.87
C PHE A 28 -3.06 2.63 15.64
N LYS A 29 -4.29 2.13 15.61
CA LYS A 29 -5.34 2.57 14.70
C LYS A 29 -6.45 3.21 15.52
N VAL A 30 -6.89 4.39 15.08
CA VAL A 30 -8.10 5.06 15.53
C VAL A 30 -9.17 4.87 14.46
N ASP A 31 -10.37 4.49 14.89
CA ASP A 31 -11.54 4.28 14.03
C ASP A 31 -12.69 5.16 14.55
N PHE A 32 -12.92 6.29 13.89
CA PHE A 32 -13.95 7.26 14.29
C PHE A 32 -15.35 6.71 14.02
N ASN A 33 -15.47 5.77 13.08
CA ASN A 33 -16.72 5.18 12.62
C ASN A 33 -17.11 3.90 13.38
N HIS A 34 -16.28 3.43 14.33
CA HIS A 34 -16.42 2.11 14.94
C HIS A 34 -17.73 1.90 15.73
N PHE A 35 -18.09 2.85 16.60
CA PHE A 35 -19.25 2.74 17.49
C PHE A 35 -20.43 3.59 17.05
N ILE A 36 -20.21 4.60 16.20
CA ILE A 36 -21.26 5.45 15.64
C ILE A 36 -20.98 5.56 14.14
N SER A 37 -21.88 4.99 13.35
CA SER A 37 -21.79 4.91 11.90
C SER A 37 -21.92 6.27 11.22
N GLY A 38 -21.21 6.46 10.10
CA GLY A 38 -21.20 7.67 9.29
C GLY A 38 -20.35 8.81 9.85
N ARG A 39 -19.49 8.55 10.84
CA ARG A 39 -18.61 9.60 11.39
C ARG A 39 -17.36 9.79 10.54
N ASP A 40 -17.10 11.05 10.25
CA ASP A 40 -15.91 11.55 9.57
C ASP A 40 -15.09 12.44 10.51
N PHE A 41 -13.76 12.36 10.40
CA PHE A 41 -12.84 13.28 11.06
C PHE A 41 -11.91 13.94 10.03
N HIS A 42 -12.26 15.15 9.59
CA HIS A 42 -11.51 15.91 8.58
C HIS A 42 -11.26 15.12 7.27
N GLY A 43 -12.29 14.43 6.79
CA GLY A 43 -12.26 13.63 5.57
C GLY A 43 -11.56 12.28 5.72
N VAL A 44 -11.56 11.69 6.92
CA VAL A 44 -11.15 10.29 7.15
C VAL A 44 -12.06 9.62 8.17
N GLU A 45 -12.38 8.34 7.95
CA GLU A 45 -13.04 7.51 8.98
C GLU A 45 -12.06 6.85 9.94
N LYS A 46 -10.83 6.62 9.46
CA LYS A 46 -9.80 5.85 10.18
C LYS A 46 -8.45 6.51 10.02
N LEU A 47 -7.68 6.47 11.11
CA LEU A 47 -6.34 7.05 11.19
C LEU A 47 -5.35 6.01 11.73
N ASN A 48 -4.17 5.94 11.13
CA ASN A 48 -3.08 5.11 11.62
C ASN A 48 -2.04 5.99 12.30
N LEU A 49 -1.79 5.72 13.58
CA LEU A 49 -0.73 6.37 14.36
C LEU A 49 0.47 5.42 14.39
N ASN A 50 1.44 5.67 13.52
CA ASN A 50 2.63 4.85 13.36
C ASN A 50 3.75 5.33 14.29
N GLY A 51 4.29 4.38 15.05
CA GLY A 51 5.43 4.62 15.94
C GLY A 51 6.76 4.73 15.19
N GLU A 52 6.82 4.30 13.91
CA GLU A 52 8.00 4.33 13.03
C GLU A 52 9.25 3.72 13.70
N HIS A 53 9.09 2.52 14.26
CA HIS A 53 10.09 1.92 15.16
C HIS A 53 11.44 1.57 14.52
N ASN A 54 11.46 1.32 13.22
CA ASN A 54 12.63 1.03 12.37
C ASN A 54 13.16 2.31 11.67
N ASP A 55 12.35 3.36 11.56
CA ASP A 55 12.75 4.64 10.98
C ASP A 55 13.16 5.64 12.07
N VAL A 56 14.47 5.72 12.33
CA VAL A 56 15.06 6.70 13.28
C VAL A 56 14.74 8.17 12.95
N SER A 57 14.40 8.47 11.69
CA SER A 57 14.09 9.82 11.24
C SER A 57 12.61 10.18 11.43
N ILE A 58 11.73 9.18 11.57
CA ILE A 58 10.27 9.31 11.65
C ILE A 58 9.74 10.17 10.48
N MET A 59 10.39 10.17 9.31
CA MET A 59 9.99 11.02 8.19
C MET A 59 9.97 10.31 6.84
N ARG A 60 10.56 9.11 6.73
CA ARG A 60 10.74 8.41 5.44
C ARG A 60 9.41 8.12 4.78
N ALA A 61 8.48 7.51 5.52
CA ALA A 61 7.15 7.19 4.99
C ALA A 61 6.40 8.45 4.53
N LYS A 62 6.41 9.51 5.35
CA LYS A 62 5.80 10.80 4.97
C LYS A 62 6.44 11.39 3.72
N LEU A 63 7.77 11.44 3.66
CA LEU A 63 8.50 11.99 2.52
C LEU A 63 8.17 11.21 1.24
N SER A 64 8.13 9.88 1.31
CA SER A 64 7.77 9.03 0.18
C SER A 64 6.35 9.31 -0.32
N TRP A 65 5.35 9.39 0.57
CA TRP A 65 3.99 9.73 0.17
C TRP A 65 3.83 11.15 -0.37
N ASP A 66 4.55 12.12 0.20
CA ASP A 66 4.56 13.50 -0.32
C ASP A 66 5.19 13.54 -1.73
N LEU A 67 6.24 12.76 -1.99
CA LEU A 67 6.84 12.62 -3.33
C LEU A 67 5.87 11.94 -4.32
N TYR A 68 5.17 10.88 -3.93
CA TYR A 68 4.14 10.26 -4.77
C TYR A 68 3.03 11.25 -5.15
N GLN A 69 2.50 12.00 -4.18
CA GLN A 69 1.51 13.05 -4.43
C GLN A 69 2.04 14.11 -5.38
N SER A 70 3.31 14.52 -5.24
CA SER A 70 3.93 15.53 -6.12
C SER A 70 4.01 15.10 -7.59
N MET A 71 4.06 13.79 -7.84
CA MET A 71 4.05 13.21 -9.20
C MET A 71 2.64 12.94 -9.73
N GLY A 72 1.61 13.20 -8.92
CA GLY A 72 0.22 12.92 -9.24
C GLY A 72 -0.24 11.49 -8.97
N ILE A 73 0.54 10.68 -8.23
CA ILE A 73 0.09 9.37 -7.76
C ILE A 73 -0.81 9.53 -6.54
N VAL A 74 -1.98 8.90 -6.58
CA VAL A 74 -2.89 8.76 -5.44
C VAL A 74 -2.20 7.97 -4.33
N SER A 75 -2.04 8.58 -3.16
CA SER A 75 -1.40 7.97 -1.98
C SER A 75 -1.87 8.60 -0.68
N SER A 76 -1.61 7.93 0.45
CA SER A 76 -2.04 8.40 1.77
C SER A 76 -1.44 9.75 2.15
N ARG A 77 -2.27 10.65 2.69
CA ARG A 77 -1.77 11.83 3.41
C ARG A 77 -1.15 11.43 4.74
N ALA A 78 -0.08 12.10 5.13
CA ALA A 78 0.57 11.90 6.42
C ALA A 78 1.07 13.19 7.06
N ASN A 79 1.02 13.26 8.39
CA ASN A 79 1.58 14.35 9.20
C ASN A 79 2.11 13.83 10.53
N HIS A 80 3.01 14.57 11.17
CA HIS A 80 3.48 14.23 12.52
C HIS A 80 2.44 14.57 13.59
N ALA A 81 2.39 13.75 14.63
CA ALA A 81 1.52 13.96 15.79
C ALA A 81 2.28 13.70 17.10
N LYS A 82 2.00 14.48 18.14
CA LYS A 82 2.38 14.14 19.51
C LYS A 82 1.28 13.29 20.12
N LEU A 83 1.61 12.07 20.55
CA LEU A 83 0.62 11.16 21.12
C LEU A 83 0.69 11.17 22.65
N TYR A 84 -0.47 11.33 23.26
CA TYR A 84 -0.68 11.13 24.68
C TYR A 84 -1.76 10.07 24.87
N ILE A 85 -1.55 9.14 25.81
CA ILE A 85 -2.56 8.13 26.18
C ILE A 85 -2.73 8.20 27.69
N ASN A 86 -3.96 8.46 28.17
CA ASN A 86 -4.27 8.65 29.59
C ASN A 86 -3.40 9.73 30.27
N GLY A 87 -3.02 10.78 29.52
CA GLY A 87 -2.16 11.87 30.01
C GLY A 87 -0.66 11.61 29.89
N ASP A 88 -0.24 10.37 29.68
CA ASP A 88 1.17 10.01 29.50
C ASP A 88 1.64 10.29 28.09
N TYR A 89 2.83 10.87 27.93
CA TYR A 89 3.43 11.13 26.62
C TYR A 89 4.04 9.85 26.02
N TYR A 90 3.55 9.44 24.86
CA TYR A 90 4.03 8.23 24.15
C TYR A 90 5.06 8.55 23.05
N GLY A 91 5.29 9.81 22.73
CA GLY A 91 6.30 10.24 21.75
C GLY A 91 5.73 10.94 20.52
N LEU A 92 6.62 11.20 19.56
CA LEU A 92 6.31 11.64 18.21
C LEU A 92 5.85 10.45 17.36
N TYR A 93 4.75 10.57 16.64
CA TYR A 93 4.17 9.57 15.76
C TYR A 93 3.96 10.16 14.36
N ILE A 94 3.84 9.31 13.34
CA ILE A 94 3.22 9.71 12.07
C ILE A 94 1.74 9.33 12.12
N SER A 95 0.88 10.31 11.84
CA SER A 95 -0.54 10.17 11.58
C SER A 95 -0.76 9.98 10.08
N VAL A 96 -1.30 8.83 9.67
CA VAL A 96 -1.45 8.41 8.28
C VAL A 96 -2.91 8.11 7.98
N GLU A 97 -3.42 8.71 6.91
CA GLU A 97 -4.73 8.42 6.33
C GLU A 97 -4.87 6.93 6.00
N HIS A 98 -5.96 6.30 6.45
CA HIS A 98 -6.21 4.91 6.13
C HIS A 98 -6.75 4.77 4.69
N ILE A 99 -6.29 3.75 3.97
CA ILE A 99 -6.82 3.39 2.66
C ILE A 99 -8.02 2.46 2.87
N ASP A 100 -9.21 3.02 2.70
CA ASP A 100 -10.53 2.37 2.71
C ASP A 100 -11.47 3.05 1.68
N ASP A 101 -12.76 2.78 1.76
CA ASP A 101 -13.80 3.40 0.91
C ASP A 101 -13.78 4.92 0.97
N SER A 102 -13.64 5.53 2.15
CA SER A 102 -13.51 6.99 2.30
C SER A 102 -12.31 7.56 1.53
N PHE A 103 -11.19 6.84 1.52
CA PHE A 103 -10.03 7.21 0.69
C PHE A 103 -10.36 7.17 -0.80
N LEU A 104 -11.12 6.17 -1.25
CA LEU A 104 -11.50 6.04 -2.66
C LEU A 104 -12.43 7.16 -3.10
N SER A 105 -13.51 7.42 -2.33
CA SER A 105 -14.49 8.48 -2.60
C SER A 105 -13.84 9.86 -2.77
N LYS A 106 -12.70 10.07 -2.11
CA LYS A 106 -11.97 11.32 -2.18
C LYS A 106 -11.04 11.43 -3.38
N ASN A 107 -10.43 10.33 -3.82
CA ASN A 107 -9.31 10.36 -4.76
C ASN A 107 -9.67 9.83 -6.16
N PHE A 108 -10.75 9.08 -6.30
CA PHE A 108 -11.19 8.49 -7.57
C PHE A 108 -12.56 9.02 -7.97
N GLN A 109 -12.86 8.98 -9.27
CA GLN A 109 -14.16 9.48 -9.78
C GLN A 109 -15.31 8.55 -9.41
N ASN A 110 -15.01 7.25 -9.28
CA ASN A 110 -15.94 6.23 -8.86
C ASN A 110 -15.25 5.42 -7.77
N ASP A 111 -15.92 5.25 -6.63
CA ASP A 111 -15.43 4.55 -5.44
C ASP A 111 -16.03 3.14 -5.28
N ASN A 112 -16.96 2.74 -6.15
CA ASN A 112 -17.67 1.46 -6.07
C ASN A 112 -16.83 0.26 -6.55
N GLY A 113 -15.59 0.51 -6.97
CA GLY A 113 -14.65 -0.51 -7.39
C GLY A 113 -14.10 -1.39 -6.27
N ASN A 114 -13.43 -2.47 -6.67
CA ASN A 114 -12.78 -3.39 -5.74
C ASN A 114 -11.38 -2.90 -5.39
N LEU A 115 -11.10 -2.82 -4.09
CA LEU A 115 -9.81 -2.48 -3.52
C LEU A 115 -9.19 -3.72 -2.88
N TRP A 116 -8.02 -4.13 -3.34
CA TRP A 116 -7.25 -5.22 -2.75
C TRP A 116 -6.02 -4.68 -2.06
N LYS A 117 -5.85 -5.04 -0.77
CA LYS A 117 -4.58 -4.88 -0.10
C LYS A 117 -3.66 -6.02 -0.49
N CYS A 118 -2.52 -5.70 -1.07
CA CYS A 118 -1.51 -6.68 -1.47
C CYS A 118 -0.54 -6.91 -0.31
N LEU A 119 -0.50 -8.16 0.14
CA LEU A 119 0.27 -8.67 1.26
C LEU A 119 1.26 -9.70 0.74
N TRP A 120 2.42 -9.78 1.38
CA TRP A 120 3.40 -10.80 1.05
C TRP A 120 2.77 -12.21 1.02
N PRO A 121 2.99 -13.01 -0.05
CA PRO A 121 3.66 -12.69 -1.32
C PRO A 121 2.67 -12.38 -2.47
N ALA A 122 2.40 -11.09 -2.75
CA ALA A 122 1.53 -10.64 -3.85
C ALA A 122 2.31 -10.41 -5.15
N ASP A 123 2.71 -11.51 -5.80
CA ASP A 123 3.65 -11.50 -6.94
C ASP A 123 3.07 -11.21 -8.31
N LEU A 124 1.75 -11.30 -8.46
CA LEU A 124 1.01 -11.28 -9.73
C LEU A 124 1.36 -12.43 -10.69
N THR A 125 1.80 -13.58 -10.16
CA THR A 125 2.00 -14.82 -10.93
C THR A 125 0.67 -15.49 -11.23
N TYR A 126 0.47 -15.88 -12.48
CA TYR A 126 -0.76 -16.55 -12.92
C TYR A 126 -0.87 -17.98 -12.36
N ARG A 127 -1.96 -18.24 -11.64
CA ARG A 127 -2.25 -19.56 -11.03
C ARG A 127 -3.52 -20.20 -11.57
N GLY A 128 -4.34 -19.39 -12.24
CA GLY A 128 -5.62 -19.80 -12.80
C GLY A 128 -6.56 -18.60 -12.95
N ASN A 129 -7.79 -18.89 -13.35
CA ASN A 129 -8.79 -17.88 -13.70
C ASN A 129 -9.73 -17.54 -12.54
N ASN A 130 -9.70 -18.31 -11.46
CA ASN A 130 -10.66 -18.19 -10.37
C ASN A 130 -10.02 -17.48 -9.18
N ALA A 131 -10.86 -16.78 -8.39
CA ALA A 131 -10.45 -16.13 -7.15
C ALA A 131 -9.70 -17.09 -6.21
N GLU A 132 -10.16 -18.33 -6.15
CA GLU A 132 -9.64 -19.37 -5.24
C GLU A 132 -8.29 -19.95 -5.70
N ASP A 133 -7.87 -19.73 -6.96
CA ASP A 133 -6.52 -20.13 -7.41
C ASP A 133 -5.41 -19.31 -6.71
N TYR A 134 -5.81 -18.27 -5.97
CA TYR A 134 -4.96 -17.37 -5.20
C TYR A 134 -5.20 -17.49 -3.67
N TYR A 135 -5.91 -18.53 -3.19
CA TYR A 135 -6.19 -18.75 -1.77
C TYR A 135 -6.26 -20.23 -1.33
N PRO A 136 -5.66 -20.58 -0.18
CA PRO A 136 -4.60 -19.83 0.49
C PRO A 136 -3.31 -19.90 -0.33
N TYR A 137 -2.50 -18.85 -0.29
CA TYR A 137 -1.19 -18.88 -0.96
C TYR A 137 -0.06 -19.22 0.00
N TRP A 138 -0.05 -18.58 1.18
CA TRP A 138 0.95 -18.83 2.21
C TRP A 138 0.32 -18.75 3.59
N ASP A 139 0.60 -19.73 4.47
CA ASP A 139 0.15 -19.74 5.88
C ASP A 139 -1.35 -19.42 6.03
N GLU A 140 -2.17 -20.08 5.20
CA GLU A 140 -3.63 -19.92 5.14
C GLU A 140 -4.12 -18.51 4.76
N LYS A 141 -3.24 -17.62 4.30
CA LYS A 141 -3.57 -16.24 3.94
C LYS A 141 -3.71 -16.04 2.44
N ARG A 142 -4.59 -15.09 2.11
CA ARG A 142 -4.74 -14.53 0.76
C ARG A 142 -3.75 -13.37 0.58
N PRO A 143 -2.91 -13.36 -0.47
CA PRO A 143 -1.99 -12.27 -0.74
C PRO A 143 -2.72 -11.02 -1.24
N TYR A 144 -3.91 -11.15 -1.82
CA TYR A 144 -4.76 -10.03 -2.26
C TYR A 144 -6.00 -9.95 -1.38
N GLU A 145 -5.96 -9.20 -0.29
CA GLU A 145 -7.07 -9.11 0.67
C GLU A 145 -8.08 -8.05 0.20
N LEU A 146 -9.29 -8.47 -0.21
CA LEU A 146 -10.36 -7.56 -0.61
C LEU A 146 -10.84 -6.67 0.57
N LYS A 147 -10.86 -5.36 0.35
CA LYS A 147 -11.14 -4.33 1.36
C LYS A 147 -12.48 -3.64 1.19
N THR A 148 -12.96 -3.49 -0.03
CA THR A 148 -14.30 -2.99 -0.38
C THR A 148 -15.16 -4.11 -0.95
N ASN A 149 -16.48 -3.93 -1.04
CA ASN A 149 -17.41 -4.90 -1.67
C ASN A 149 -17.23 -6.35 -1.21
N LYS A 150 -16.96 -6.54 0.09
CA LYS A 150 -16.57 -7.85 0.63
C LYS A 150 -17.66 -8.92 0.50
N ASP A 151 -18.91 -8.50 0.51
CA ASP A 151 -20.07 -9.39 0.38
C ASP A 151 -20.19 -9.93 -1.06
N ASP A 152 -19.77 -9.16 -2.06
CA ASP A 152 -19.74 -9.60 -3.47
C ASP A 152 -18.59 -10.58 -3.71
N TYR A 153 -17.48 -10.41 -2.98
CA TYR A 153 -16.30 -11.28 -3.03
C TYR A 153 -15.76 -11.47 -4.47
N ASP A 154 -15.80 -10.41 -5.27
CA ASP A 154 -15.42 -10.47 -6.68
C ASP A 154 -13.92 -10.20 -6.91
N TYR A 155 -13.23 -11.17 -7.50
CA TYR A 155 -11.81 -11.08 -7.90
C TYR A 155 -11.61 -11.15 -9.41
N THR A 156 -12.68 -11.07 -10.21
CA THR A 156 -12.62 -11.25 -11.67
C THR A 156 -11.67 -10.26 -12.34
N LYS A 157 -11.68 -8.99 -11.92
CA LYS A 157 -10.80 -7.94 -12.45
C LYS A 157 -9.33 -8.18 -12.06
N LEU A 158 -9.06 -8.62 -10.83
CA LEU A 158 -7.72 -9.01 -10.41
C LEU A 158 -7.22 -10.23 -11.21
N ALA A 159 -8.03 -11.28 -11.35
CA ALA A 159 -7.68 -12.47 -12.12
C ALA A 159 -7.44 -12.12 -13.61
N ARG A 160 -8.24 -11.20 -14.16
CA ARG A 160 -8.03 -10.66 -15.52
C ARG A 160 -6.69 -9.94 -15.65
N LEU A 161 -6.32 -9.08 -14.70
CA LEU A 161 -5.02 -8.41 -14.69
C LEU A 161 -3.88 -9.44 -14.68
N ILE A 162 -3.88 -10.35 -13.70
CA ILE A 162 -2.82 -11.36 -13.54
C ILE A 162 -2.69 -12.23 -14.79
N ARG A 163 -3.82 -12.64 -15.38
CA ARG A 163 -3.83 -13.38 -16.65
C ARG A 163 -3.21 -12.59 -17.79
N ILE A 164 -3.57 -11.31 -17.94
CA ILE A 164 -3.05 -10.46 -19.02
C ILE A 164 -1.56 -10.24 -18.86
N VAL A 165 -1.08 -9.90 -17.66
CA VAL A 165 0.36 -9.72 -17.37
C VAL A 165 1.16 -10.97 -17.78
N HIS A 166 0.61 -12.16 -17.59
CA HIS A 166 1.34 -13.40 -17.89
C HIS A 166 1.19 -13.90 -19.33
N GLN A 167 -0.02 -13.80 -19.91
CA GLN A 167 -0.35 -14.46 -21.18
C GLN A 167 -0.40 -13.51 -22.38
N THR A 168 -0.83 -12.27 -22.17
CA THR A 168 -1.03 -11.27 -23.24
C THR A 168 -0.58 -9.89 -22.78
N PRO A 169 0.68 -9.72 -22.32
CA PRO A 169 1.10 -8.49 -21.65
C PRO A 169 1.11 -7.25 -22.56
N ASP A 170 1.10 -7.45 -23.88
CA ASP A 170 0.95 -6.34 -24.85
C ASP A 170 -0.46 -5.68 -24.79
N SER A 171 -1.40 -6.25 -24.02
CA SER A 171 -2.74 -5.68 -23.75
C SER A 171 -2.88 -5.15 -22.32
N LEU A 172 -1.77 -4.88 -21.63
CA LEU A 172 -1.78 -4.46 -20.22
C LEU A 172 -2.43 -3.10 -20.00
N ASP A 173 -2.29 -2.18 -20.95
CA ASP A 173 -2.92 -0.86 -20.97
C ASP A 173 -4.46 -0.91 -20.96
N MET A 174 -5.05 -2.05 -21.35
CA MET A 174 -6.50 -2.26 -21.30
C MET A 174 -7.04 -2.56 -19.91
N VAL A 175 -6.17 -2.81 -18.92
CA VAL A 175 -6.57 -3.24 -17.56
C VAL A 175 -5.78 -2.62 -16.43
N LEU A 176 -4.72 -1.87 -16.73
CA LEU A 176 -3.80 -1.32 -15.76
C LEU A 176 -3.39 0.09 -16.18
N ASP A 177 -3.44 1.04 -15.27
CA ASP A 177 -2.86 2.35 -15.50
C ASP A 177 -1.32 2.21 -15.53
N LEU A 178 -0.76 2.19 -16.74
CA LEU A 178 0.68 2.01 -16.94
C LEU A 178 1.48 3.20 -16.40
N LYS A 179 0.90 4.41 -16.36
CA LYS A 179 1.59 5.59 -15.84
C LYS A 179 1.80 5.45 -14.35
N ASP A 180 0.76 5.06 -13.61
CA ASP A 180 0.85 4.83 -12.16
C ASP A 180 1.91 3.77 -11.84
N VAL A 181 1.95 2.67 -12.60
CA VAL A 181 2.92 1.60 -12.38
C VAL A 181 4.35 2.05 -12.67
N MET A 182 4.57 2.82 -13.75
CA MET A 182 5.90 3.36 -14.07
C MET A 182 6.39 4.34 -13.03
N GLN A 183 5.53 5.25 -12.57
CA GLN A 183 5.87 6.19 -11.50
C GLN A 183 6.06 5.47 -10.15
N TYR A 184 5.26 4.43 -9.85
CA TYR A 184 5.44 3.55 -8.70
C TYR A 184 6.82 2.87 -8.71
N LEU A 185 7.17 2.16 -9.77
CA LEU A 185 8.44 1.45 -9.88
C LEU A 185 9.63 2.42 -9.85
N SER A 186 9.52 3.56 -10.54
CA SER A 186 10.57 4.59 -10.56
C SER A 186 10.87 5.12 -9.16
N MET A 187 9.83 5.40 -8.36
CA MET A 187 10.03 5.84 -6.98
C MET A 187 10.67 4.78 -6.11
N ASN A 188 10.28 3.51 -6.25
CA ASN A 188 10.89 2.44 -5.50
C ASN A 188 12.39 2.27 -5.83
N ILE A 189 12.77 2.47 -7.09
CA ILE A 189 14.18 2.53 -7.50
C ILE A 189 14.88 3.74 -6.86
N LEU A 190 14.35 4.95 -7.02
CA LEU A 190 14.98 6.20 -6.55
C LEU A 190 15.10 6.29 -5.03
N THR A 191 14.16 5.70 -4.30
CA THR A 191 14.14 5.73 -2.84
C THR A 191 14.79 4.50 -2.21
N GLY A 192 15.23 3.53 -3.01
CA GLY A 192 15.78 2.27 -2.50
C GLY A 192 14.77 1.47 -1.68
N SER A 193 13.48 1.55 -2.06
CA SER A 193 12.41 0.81 -1.40
C SER A 193 12.49 -0.67 -1.75
N TRP A 194 12.60 -1.51 -0.72
CA TRP A 194 12.71 -2.96 -0.88
C TRP A 194 11.49 -3.72 -0.34
N ASP A 195 10.63 -3.10 0.47
CA ASP A 195 9.41 -3.77 0.96
C ASP A 195 8.21 -3.59 0.00
N ASP A 196 8.51 -3.39 -1.28
CA ASP A 196 7.57 -3.07 -2.34
C ASP A 196 7.20 -4.32 -3.17
N TYR A 197 6.44 -4.11 -4.25
CA TYR A 197 6.12 -5.18 -5.21
C TYR A 197 7.39 -5.85 -5.78
N ARG A 198 8.40 -5.05 -6.13
CA ARG A 198 9.57 -5.50 -6.89
C ARG A 198 10.46 -6.45 -6.11
N PHE A 199 10.84 -6.12 -4.87
CA PHE A 199 11.75 -6.99 -4.10
C PHE A 199 10.97 -8.00 -3.23
N LEU A 200 10.10 -7.55 -2.32
CA LEU A 200 9.37 -8.44 -1.41
C LEU A 200 8.01 -8.94 -1.92
N ARG A 201 7.38 -8.28 -2.90
CA ARG A 201 5.96 -8.52 -3.31
C ARG A 201 4.97 -8.07 -2.24
N ASN A 202 5.21 -6.93 -1.66
CA ASN A 202 4.47 -6.47 -0.50
C ASN A 202 4.14 -4.97 -0.58
N ASN A 203 3.26 -4.53 0.31
CA ASN A 203 2.96 -3.12 0.61
C ASN A 203 2.53 -2.26 -0.59
N PHE A 204 1.50 -2.72 -1.30
CA PHE A 204 0.74 -1.90 -2.22
C PHE A 204 -0.74 -2.26 -2.16
N TYR A 205 -1.56 -1.41 -2.74
CA TYR A 205 -2.97 -1.70 -2.99
C TYR A 205 -3.21 -1.66 -4.49
N LEU A 206 -4.16 -2.47 -4.92
CA LEU A 206 -4.72 -2.43 -6.27
C LEU A 206 -6.16 -1.95 -6.16
N TYR A 207 -6.49 -0.90 -6.90
CA TYR A 207 -7.85 -0.41 -6.99
C TYR A 207 -8.35 -0.52 -8.42
N HIS A 208 -9.44 -1.25 -8.66
CA HIS A 208 -10.14 -1.18 -9.94
C HIS A 208 -11.06 0.02 -9.93
N ASP A 209 -10.79 1.05 -10.75
CA ASP A 209 -11.69 2.19 -10.92
C ASP A 209 -12.73 1.88 -12.01
N PRO A 210 -14.04 1.78 -11.67
CA PRO A 210 -15.04 1.47 -12.69
C PRO A 210 -15.29 2.61 -13.68
N SER A 211 -14.77 3.82 -13.47
CA SER A 211 -14.94 4.95 -14.38
C SER A 211 -14.10 4.84 -15.66
N ASP A 212 -12.94 4.19 -15.59
CA ASP A 212 -12.05 3.94 -16.73
C ASP A 212 -11.79 2.44 -17.00
N ASP A 213 -12.29 1.56 -16.13
CA ASP A 213 -12.09 0.10 -16.15
C ASP A 213 -10.62 -0.33 -15.95
N LEU A 214 -9.78 0.53 -15.37
CA LEU A 214 -8.37 0.25 -15.11
C LEU A 214 -8.11 -0.10 -13.64
N ILE A 215 -7.02 -0.83 -13.42
CA ILE A 215 -6.45 -1.01 -12.09
C ILE A 215 -5.37 0.03 -11.85
N HIS A 216 -5.42 0.68 -10.70
CA HIS A 216 -4.46 1.66 -10.21
C HIS A 216 -3.63 1.08 -9.06
N PHE A 217 -2.33 1.39 -9.07
CA PHE A 217 -1.42 1.07 -7.96
C PHE A 217 -1.45 2.18 -6.92
N ILE A 218 -1.66 1.83 -5.66
CA ILE A 218 -1.62 2.78 -4.54
C ILE A 218 -0.49 2.35 -3.58
N PRO A 219 0.54 3.19 -3.35
CA PRO A 219 1.67 2.86 -2.49
C PRO A 219 1.27 2.81 -1.01
N TYR A 220 1.83 1.85 -0.27
CA TYR A 220 1.54 1.62 1.16
C TYR A 220 2.83 1.26 1.93
N ASP A 221 2.91 1.54 3.23
CA ASP A 221 4.05 1.21 4.12
C ASP A 221 5.45 1.56 3.52
N TYR A 222 5.78 2.86 3.47
CA TYR A 222 7.01 3.38 2.85
C TYR A 222 8.10 3.80 3.85
N ASP A 223 8.10 3.22 5.03
CA ASP A 223 9.14 3.43 6.05
C ASP A 223 10.49 2.81 5.65
N ASN A 224 10.47 1.63 5.02
CA ASN A 224 11.64 0.91 4.50
C ASN A 224 12.20 1.50 3.20
N THR A 225 12.55 2.78 3.25
CA THR A 225 13.10 3.58 2.14
C THR A 225 14.29 4.42 2.62
N PHE A 226 14.97 5.10 1.69
CA PHE A 226 16.11 5.99 1.99
C PHE A 226 17.18 5.31 2.86
N SER A 227 17.66 4.17 2.34
CA SER A 227 18.78 3.38 2.88
C SER A 227 18.53 2.70 4.23
N ILE A 228 17.28 2.42 4.60
CA ILE A 228 17.03 1.32 5.54
C ILE A 228 17.36 0.02 4.81
N ASP A 229 18.15 -0.86 5.41
CA ASP A 229 18.54 -2.13 4.82
C ASP A 229 18.48 -3.27 5.84
N TRP A 230 17.86 -4.39 5.45
CA TRP A 230 17.78 -5.63 6.22
C TRP A 230 18.47 -6.81 5.52
N PHE A 231 19.10 -6.59 4.36
CA PHE A 231 19.54 -7.65 3.45
C PHE A 231 21.02 -7.59 3.08
N ASP A 232 21.79 -6.63 3.61
CA ASP A 232 23.18 -6.37 3.24
C ASP A 232 23.30 -5.99 1.74
N ILE A 233 22.36 -5.16 1.28
CA ILE A 233 22.27 -4.68 -0.11
C ILE A 233 22.39 -3.16 -0.14
N ASP A 234 23.24 -2.63 -1.01
CA ASP A 234 23.31 -1.20 -1.28
C ASP A 234 22.15 -0.75 -2.19
N TRP A 235 21.04 -0.35 -1.55
CA TRP A 235 19.86 0.16 -2.24
C TRP A 235 20.06 1.52 -2.93
N SER A 236 21.22 2.17 -2.80
CA SER A 236 21.53 3.42 -3.52
C SER A 236 22.08 3.19 -4.93
N THR A 237 22.51 1.96 -5.24
CA THR A 237 23.13 1.59 -6.51
C THR A 237 22.27 0.63 -7.33
N ILE A 238 20.95 0.61 -7.10
CA ILE A 238 20.05 -0.33 -7.78
C ILE A 238 20.01 -0.03 -9.28
N ASP A 239 20.31 -1.05 -10.09
CA ASP A 239 20.06 -1.03 -11.53
C ASP A 239 18.61 -1.44 -11.81
N PRO A 240 17.79 -0.62 -12.50
CA PRO A 240 16.43 -1.01 -12.90
C PRO A 240 16.39 -2.27 -13.79
N TYR A 241 17.46 -2.60 -14.50
CA TYR A 241 17.57 -3.74 -15.41
C TYR A 241 18.31 -4.95 -14.84
N GLU A 242 18.98 -4.79 -13.70
CA GLU A 242 19.69 -5.85 -12.96
C GLU A 242 19.38 -5.65 -11.47
N TYR A 243 18.19 -6.07 -11.05
CA TYR A 243 17.70 -5.82 -9.70
C TYR A 243 17.75 -7.07 -8.82
N SER A 244 18.05 -6.88 -7.54
CA SER A 244 17.95 -7.93 -6.53
C SER A 244 16.51 -8.40 -6.39
N VAL A 245 16.35 -9.70 -6.24
CA VAL A 245 15.10 -10.35 -5.82
C VAL A 245 15.40 -11.13 -4.53
N ILE A 246 14.43 -11.24 -3.63
CA ILE A 246 14.64 -11.99 -2.39
C ILE A 246 14.73 -13.52 -2.64
N ASP A 247 14.20 -13.98 -3.76
CA ASP A 247 14.11 -15.38 -4.18
C ASP A 247 13.92 -15.48 -5.71
N ASP A 248 13.97 -16.70 -6.24
CA ASP A 248 13.81 -16.99 -7.67
C ASP A 248 12.34 -16.99 -8.17
N ASP A 249 11.40 -16.50 -7.35
CA ASP A 249 9.98 -16.41 -7.72
C ASP A 249 9.69 -15.19 -8.61
N GLY A 250 8.63 -15.28 -9.42
CA GLY A 250 8.35 -14.32 -10.50
C GLY A 250 8.03 -12.88 -10.05
N ARG A 251 8.36 -11.91 -10.91
CA ARG A 251 7.91 -10.51 -10.85
C ARG A 251 7.33 -10.09 -12.21
N PRO A 252 6.19 -10.65 -12.64
CA PRO A 252 5.75 -10.54 -14.03
C PRO A 252 5.59 -9.11 -14.55
N LEU A 253 5.16 -8.14 -13.71
CA LEU A 253 5.12 -6.73 -14.13
C LEU A 253 6.53 -6.15 -14.32
N THR A 254 7.42 -6.34 -13.35
CA THR A 254 8.80 -5.83 -13.44
C THR A 254 9.52 -6.47 -14.62
N GLU A 255 9.31 -7.77 -14.84
CA GLU A 255 9.88 -8.49 -15.97
C GLU A 255 9.39 -7.94 -17.31
N TYR A 256 8.08 -7.67 -17.42
CA TYR A 256 7.50 -7.07 -18.61
C TYR A 256 8.12 -5.70 -18.92
N PHE A 257 8.21 -4.81 -17.93
CA PHE A 257 8.66 -3.44 -18.18
C PHE A 257 10.19 -3.30 -18.36
N PHE A 258 10.99 -4.10 -17.66
CA PHE A 258 12.46 -3.94 -17.67
C PHE A 258 13.20 -4.96 -18.53
N PHE A 259 12.68 -6.19 -18.72
CA PHE A 259 13.39 -7.20 -19.53
C PHE A 259 12.96 -7.26 -20.99
N ARG A 260 11.72 -6.91 -21.35
CA ARG A 260 11.33 -6.81 -22.77
C ARG A 260 11.94 -5.60 -23.49
N ALA A 261 12.35 -4.56 -22.77
CA ALA A 261 13.04 -3.40 -23.34
C ALA A 261 14.44 -3.69 -23.90
N LYS A 262 14.96 -4.91 -23.70
CA LYS A 262 16.28 -5.37 -24.21
C LYS A 262 16.22 -6.08 -25.57
N ILE A 263 15.05 -6.20 -26.22
CA ILE A 263 14.87 -6.90 -27.51
C ILE A 263 14.45 -5.93 -28.61
#